data_AF-A0A2D0NAS2-F1
#
_entry.id   AF-A0A2D0NAS2-F1
#
_cell.length_a   1.000
_cell.length_b   1.000
_cell.length_c   1.000
_cell.angle_alpha   90.00
_cell.angle_beta   90.00
_cell.angle_gamma   90.00
#
_symmetry.space_group_name_H-M   'P 1'
#
loop_
_entity.id
_entity.type
_entity.pdbx_description
1 polymer ?
#
loop_
_entity_poly.entity_id
_entity_poly.type
_entity_poly.pdbx_seq_one_letter_code
_entity_poly.pdbx_strand_id
1 'polypeptide(L)'
;MSFNPFNFSFSKNVFLFFLLTLPVAPVVGQDGNPVDSLYELSLRDLSAFAHQLTSDDEPGLEQAETIVEWFAQHFNWTYTDYQQRTIEEILARKGGNCYELARVSQACLELLEVPIRRIREINLHLPTPRRQVDAEKKVQELGARASVFGHRHNDHVWLEIYDRVSDSWVPADPSLGVVGMRKWLAARYGFGKRYSLDPTSADMIAPFAVFTRDGEEWINLTRKYAIDGFNELYYGQLTDLESWPKWTEGVEALEAKALGAFQNKTNLHQHTAGIKVLSEIYQQLKAEFLQTDLGQIHTGIDNFSAALIAGEYDKVVGAYTEDGKIFPNNAPILEGSELIRNYWTPRPGRTSRTVHHRIIPEEIRILGHEAYDWGYYEGRTRLEDGTEVPWRGKYVIVWKKSEEGDWKIYLDIWNGVAD
;
A
#
# COMPACT_ATOMS: atom_id res chain seq x y z
N MET A 1 11.53 67.01 52.41
CA MET A 1 13.00 66.82 52.52
C MET A 1 13.24 65.40 52.98
N SER A 2 14.36 64.78 52.56
CA SER A 2 14.71 63.35 52.73
C SER A 2 13.77 62.36 51.99
N PHE A 3 14.21 61.17 51.57
CA PHE A 3 15.52 60.70 51.06
C PHE A 3 15.24 59.46 50.16
N ASN A 4 16.13 59.15 49.21
CA ASN A 4 16.07 57.90 48.41
C ASN A 4 16.51 56.70 49.30
N PRO A 5 16.08 55.44 49.05
CA PRO A 5 16.52 54.65 47.88
C PRO A 5 15.35 53.86 47.22
N PHE A 6 15.49 53.02 46.17
CA PHE A 6 16.66 52.31 45.62
C PHE A 6 16.69 52.23 44.06
N ASN A 7 17.84 51.74 43.59
CA ASN A 7 18.26 51.32 42.24
C ASN A 7 17.66 49.96 41.83
N PHE A 8 17.56 49.57 40.54
CA PHE A 8 18.68 49.48 39.58
C PHE A 8 18.38 49.80 38.10
N SER A 9 19.48 50.06 37.38
CA SER A 9 19.56 50.53 35.99
C SER A 9 19.19 49.48 34.94
N PHE A 10 18.50 49.91 33.87
CA PHE A 10 18.38 49.16 32.61
C PHE A 10 19.53 49.53 31.67
N SER A 11 20.47 48.60 31.45
CA SER A 11 21.44 48.70 30.35
C SER A 11 20.79 48.31 29.03
N LYS A 12 20.87 49.19 28.02
CA LYS A 12 20.51 48.84 26.64
C LYS A 12 21.51 47.83 26.07
N ASN A 13 21.10 46.58 25.91
CA ASN A 13 21.81 45.61 25.08
C ASN A 13 21.02 45.39 23.78
N VAL A 14 21.67 45.72 22.66
CA VAL A 14 21.21 45.36 21.32
C VAL A 14 21.45 43.86 21.14
N PHE A 15 20.38 43.08 21.01
CA PHE A 15 20.50 41.66 20.67
C PHE A 15 20.65 41.50 19.16
N LEU A 16 21.86 41.17 18.74
CA LEU A 16 22.17 40.80 17.36
C LEU A 16 21.58 39.41 17.10
N PHE A 17 20.54 39.30 16.27
CA PHE A 17 20.02 38.00 15.84
C PHE A 17 21.02 37.32 14.92
N PHE A 18 21.84 36.43 15.47
CA PHE A 18 22.55 35.43 14.67
C PHE A 18 21.52 34.44 14.11
N LEU A 19 21.43 34.35 12.78
CA LEU A 19 20.86 33.16 12.15
C LEU A 19 21.78 31.98 12.44
N LEU A 20 21.47 31.23 13.49
CA LEU A 20 21.94 29.86 13.63
C LEU A 20 21.18 29.00 12.62
N THR A 21 21.82 28.74 11.48
CA THR A 21 21.44 27.64 10.61
C THR A 21 21.62 26.34 11.39
N LEU A 22 20.55 25.85 12.00
CA LEU A 22 20.53 24.49 12.54
C LEU A 22 20.75 23.53 11.35
N PRO A 23 21.69 22.57 11.46
CA PRO A 23 21.81 21.54 10.44
C PRO A 23 20.49 20.76 10.38
N VAL A 24 20.06 20.43 9.17
CA VAL A 24 18.93 19.52 8.96
C VAL A 24 19.28 18.21 9.67
N ALA A 25 18.50 17.85 10.68
CA ALA A 25 18.65 16.56 11.34
C ALA A 25 18.36 15.44 10.32
N PRO A 26 19.18 14.38 10.25
CA PRO A 26 18.89 13.27 9.34
C PRO A 26 17.56 12.63 9.73
N VAL A 27 16.87 12.04 8.75
CA VAL A 27 15.79 11.09 9.05
C VAL A 27 16.43 9.91 9.79
N VAL A 28 15.84 9.58 10.93
CA VAL A 28 16.33 8.57 11.87
C VAL A 28 15.51 7.30 11.66
N GLY A 29 16.17 6.18 11.36
CA GLY A 29 15.56 4.85 11.48
C GLY A 29 15.34 4.47 12.95
N GLN A 30 14.52 3.46 13.24
CA GLN A 30 14.07 3.15 14.60
C GLN A 30 15.21 3.02 15.65
N ASP A 31 16.44 2.66 15.25
CA ASP A 31 17.61 2.55 16.14
C ASP A 31 18.50 3.80 16.29
N GLY A 32 18.06 4.99 15.85
CA GLY A 32 18.85 6.22 16.03
C GLY A 32 19.98 6.44 15.00
N ASN A 33 20.21 5.47 14.11
CA ASN A 33 21.21 5.57 13.05
C ASN A 33 20.72 6.48 11.90
N PRO A 34 21.54 7.41 11.38
CA PRO A 34 21.21 8.16 10.16
C PRO A 34 20.99 7.21 8.99
N VAL A 35 19.94 7.42 8.18
CA VAL A 35 19.66 6.60 6.97
C VAL A 35 20.88 6.44 6.06
N ASP A 36 21.69 7.49 5.90
CA ASP A 36 22.94 7.44 5.12
C ASP A 36 23.94 6.41 5.68
N SER A 37 23.99 6.20 7.00
CA SER A 37 24.90 5.22 7.61
C SER A 37 24.47 3.76 7.39
N LEU A 38 23.15 3.49 7.40
CA LEU A 38 22.60 2.17 7.05
C LEU A 38 22.77 1.88 5.56
N TYR A 39 22.50 2.85 4.70
CA TYR A 39 22.75 2.69 3.26
C TYR A 39 24.25 2.46 2.97
N GLU A 40 25.15 3.22 3.58
CA GLU A 40 26.59 3.01 3.48
C GLU A 40 27.04 1.64 4.01
N LEU A 41 26.36 1.09 5.02
CA LEU A 41 26.59 -0.28 5.48
C LEU A 41 26.17 -1.30 4.43
N SER A 42 24.99 -1.14 3.80
CA SER A 42 24.50 -2.06 2.76
C SER A 42 25.48 -2.24 1.58
N LEU A 43 26.26 -1.20 1.25
CA LEU A 43 27.29 -1.25 0.20
C LEU A 43 28.58 -1.98 0.60
N ARG A 44 28.84 -2.14 1.90
CA ARG A 44 30.09 -2.69 2.45
C ARG A 44 29.91 -4.10 3.01
N ASP A 45 28.78 -4.32 3.69
CA ASP A 45 28.43 -5.56 4.36
C ASP A 45 26.90 -5.69 4.41
N LEU A 46 26.35 -6.44 3.44
CA LEU A 46 24.91 -6.65 3.31
C LEU A 46 24.33 -7.48 4.47
N SER A 47 25.14 -8.34 5.10
CA SER A 47 24.74 -9.16 6.24
C SER A 47 24.63 -8.30 7.49
N ALA A 48 25.65 -7.50 7.80
CA ALA A 48 25.58 -6.53 8.89
C ALA A 48 24.47 -5.49 8.68
N PHE A 49 24.23 -5.05 7.44
CA PHE A 49 23.07 -4.20 7.12
C PHE A 49 21.74 -4.88 7.43
N ALA A 50 21.53 -6.11 6.97
CA ALA A 50 20.27 -6.82 7.19
C ALA A 50 20.01 -7.04 8.69
N HIS A 51 21.01 -7.50 9.44
CA HIS A 51 20.91 -7.69 10.90
C HIS A 51 20.80 -6.38 11.69
N GLN A 52 21.38 -5.27 11.23
CA GLN A 52 21.27 -3.97 11.91
C GLN A 52 19.98 -3.22 11.56
N LEU A 53 19.34 -3.53 10.44
CA LEU A 53 18.07 -2.94 10.04
C LEU A 53 16.87 -3.64 10.73
N THR A 54 17.01 -4.90 11.15
CA THR A 54 15.95 -5.66 11.81
C THR A 54 16.20 -5.79 13.31
N SER A 55 15.19 -5.54 14.13
CA SER A 55 15.28 -5.60 15.60
C SER A 55 15.19 -7.00 16.22
N ASP A 56 14.81 -8.01 15.43
CA ASP A 56 14.47 -9.35 15.93
C ASP A 56 15.52 -10.42 15.61
N ASP A 57 15.74 -11.30 16.60
CA ASP A 57 16.59 -12.49 16.49
C ASP A 57 15.91 -13.68 15.76
N GLU A 58 14.58 -13.66 15.55
CA GLU A 58 13.86 -14.79 14.94
C GLU A 58 13.54 -14.59 13.43
N PRO A 59 13.98 -15.52 12.54
CA PRO A 59 13.66 -15.44 11.11
C PRO A 59 12.17 -15.57 10.81
N GLY A 60 11.54 -14.50 10.33
CA GLY A 60 10.10 -14.44 10.15
C GLY A 60 9.55 -13.20 9.43
N LEU A 61 8.27 -12.90 9.72
CA LEU A 61 7.47 -11.91 9.00
C LEU A 61 7.87 -10.46 9.31
N GLU A 62 8.30 -10.17 10.54
CA GLU A 62 8.64 -8.83 11.00
C GLU A 62 9.92 -8.32 10.32
N GLN A 63 11.00 -9.10 10.39
CA GLN A 63 12.23 -8.88 9.60
C GLN A 63 11.93 -8.65 8.10
N ALA A 64 10.99 -9.43 7.55
CA ALA A 64 10.59 -9.28 6.16
C ALA A 64 9.88 -7.96 5.85
N GLU A 65 8.96 -7.54 6.72
CA GLU A 65 8.27 -6.25 6.62
C GLU A 65 9.29 -5.10 6.67
N THR A 66 10.22 -5.11 7.63
CA THR A 66 11.27 -4.08 7.73
C THR A 66 12.16 -4.00 6.48
N ILE A 67 12.64 -5.13 5.96
CA ILE A 67 13.48 -5.17 4.75
C ILE A 67 12.70 -4.68 3.52
N VAL A 68 11.45 -5.13 3.34
CA VAL A 68 10.60 -4.80 2.19
C VAL A 68 10.21 -3.33 2.19
N GLU A 69 9.78 -2.81 3.34
CA GLU A 69 9.41 -1.39 3.49
C GLU A 69 10.63 -0.48 3.32
N TRP A 70 11.79 -0.83 3.89
CA TRP A 70 13.00 -0.01 3.76
C TRP A 70 13.41 0.15 2.29
N PHE A 71 13.48 -0.95 1.52
CA PHE A 71 13.81 -0.84 0.10
C PHE A 71 12.75 -0.05 -0.68
N ALA A 72 11.46 -0.30 -0.44
CA ALA A 72 10.39 0.41 -1.14
C ALA A 72 10.37 1.93 -0.87
N GLN A 73 10.79 2.36 0.33
CA GLN A 73 10.87 3.78 0.70
C GLN A 73 12.15 4.47 0.23
N HIS A 74 13.29 3.76 0.18
CA HIS A 74 14.61 4.36 -0.07
C HIS A 74 15.12 4.20 -1.51
N PHE A 75 14.51 3.33 -2.32
CA PHE A 75 14.94 3.07 -3.69
C PHE A 75 14.05 3.77 -4.72
N ASN A 76 14.69 4.46 -5.66
CA ASN A 76 13.99 5.08 -6.78
C ASN A 76 13.52 4.01 -7.76
N TRP A 77 12.24 4.03 -8.10
CA TRP A 77 11.74 3.17 -9.17
C TRP A 77 12.35 3.57 -10.53
N THR A 78 12.77 2.59 -11.34
CA THR A 78 13.32 2.83 -12.67
C THR A 78 12.77 1.86 -13.73
N TYR A 79 12.60 2.36 -14.96
CA TYR A 79 12.14 1.54 -16.09
C TYR A 79 13.15 0.45 -16.44
N THR A 80 12.66 -0.75 -16.80
CA THR A 80 13.46 -1.87 -17.29
C THR A 80 14.32 -1.49 -18.48
N ASP A 81 15.64 -1.54 -18.31
CA ASP A 81 16.65 -1.35 -19.37
C ASP A 81 17.31 -2.66 -19.83
N TYR A 82 16.87 -3.79 -19.28
CA TYR A 82 17.34 -5.15 -19.56
C TYR A 82 18.83 -5.40 -19.24
N GLN A 83 19.49 -4.51 -18.48
CA GLN A 83 20.84 -4.78 -17.97
C GLN A 83 20.80 -5.85 -16.88
N GLN A 84 21.80 -6.74 -16.88
CA GLN A 84 22.02 -7.67 -15.77
C GLN A 84 22.96 -7.01 -14.78
N ARG A 85 22.44 -6.69 -13.58
CA ARG A 85 23.21 -6.08 -12.49
C ARG A 85 23.52 -7.06 -11.38
N THR A 86 24.63 -6.88 -10.67
CA THR A 86 24.91 -7.55 -9.39
C THR A 86 24.05 -6.95 -8.27
N ILE A 87 24.13 -7.48 -7.05
CA ILE A 87 23.40 -6.92 -5.90
C ILE A 87 24.00 -5.57 -5.51
N GLU A 88 25.33 -5.48 -5.52
CA GLU A 88 26.12 -4.28 -5.23
C GLU A 88 25.82 -3.16 -6.23
N GLU A 89 25.66 -3.48 -7.52
CA GLU A 89 25.29 -2.51 -8.56
C GLU A 89 23.85 -2.00 -8.40
N ILE A 90 22.91 -2.85 -7.95
CA ILE A 90 21.53 -2.44 -7.64
C ILE A 90 21.51 -1.53 -6.41
N LEU A 91 22.25 -1.89 -5.36
CA LEU A 91 22.41 -1.08 -4.15
C LEU A 91 23.00 0.29 -4.49
N ALA A 92 24.16 0.32 -5.16
CA ALA A 92 24.88 1.55 -5.52
C ALA A 92 24.05 2.52 -6.39
N ARG A 93 23.09 2.00 -7.17
CA ARG A 93 22.18 2.78 -8.00
C ARG A 93 21.07 3.49 -7.20
N LYS A 94 20.82 3.10 -5.94
CA LYS A 94 19.66 3.54 -5.14
C LYS A 94 18.33 3.42 -5.91
N GLY A 95 18.16 2.34 -6.66
CA GLY A 95 16.97 2.18 -7.51
C GLY A 95 16.98 0.99 -8.45
N GLY A 96 15.79 0.60 -8.89
CA GLY A 96 15.59 -0.55 -9.78
C GLY A 96 14.15 -0.71 -10.25
N ASN A 97 13.90 -1.76 -11.03
CA ASN A 97 12.56 -2.27 -11.31
C ASN A 97 12.16 -3.39 -10.33
N CYS A 98 10.98 -3.98 -10.50
CA CYS A 98 10.49 -5.05 -9.62
C CYS A 98 11.42 -6.28 -9.54
N TYR A 99 12.11 -6.64 -10.63
CA TYR A 99 13.07 -7.74 -10.63
C TYR A 99 14.34 -7.40 -9.83
N GLU A 100 14.81 -6.16 -9.90
CA GLU A 100 15.97 -5.68 -9.14
C GLU A 100 15.65 -5.53 -7.65
N LEU A 101 14.49 -4.95 -7.31
CA LEU A 101 14.03 -4.82 -5.93
C LEU A 101 13.75 -6.19 -5.29
N ALA A 102 13.07 -7.11 -5.99
CA ALA A 102 12.89 -8.49 -5.49
C ALA A 102 14.21 -9.23 -5.27
N ARG A 103 15.26 -8.94 -6.05
CA ARG A 103 16.58 -9.57 -5.89
C ARG A 103 17.36 -9.05 -4.69
N VAL A 104 17.37 -7.74 -4.45
CA VAL A 104 18.09 -7.17 -3.31
C VAL A 104 17.41 -7.52 -1.99
N SER A 105 16.07 -7.47 -1.94
CA SER A 105 15.31 -7.94 -0.76
C SER A 105 15.52 -9.43 -0.50
N GLN A 106 15.49 -10.28 -1.55
CA GLN A 106 15.77 -11.71 -1.41
C GLN A 106 17.17 -11.95 -0.83
N ALA A 107 18.20 -11.24 -1.29
CA ALA A 107 19.56 -11.40 -0.80
C ALA A 107 19.68 -11.07 0.71
N CYS A 108 19.00 -10.01 1.19
CA CYS A 108 18.96 -9.72 2.62
C CYS A 108 18.22 -10.81 3.42
N LEU A 109 17.07 -11.30 2.91
CA LEU A 109 16.26 -12.29 3.62
C LEU A 109 16.92 -13.68 3.67
N GLU A 110 17.66 -14.07 2.63
CA GLU A 110 18.50 -15.28 2.63
C GLU A 110 19.63 -15.19 3.66
N LEU A 111 20.22 -14.01 3.89
CA LEU A 111 21.24 -13.78 4.93
C LEU A 111 20.66 -13.82 6.35
N LEU A 112 19.38 -13.49 6.51
CA LEU A 112 18.63 -13.59 7.77
C LEU A 112 18.02 -14.98 8.01
N GLU A 113 18.34 -15.98 7.17
CA GLU A 113 17.76 -17.34 7.22
C GLU A 113 16.22 -17.40 7.13
N VAL A 114 15.59 -16.34 6.60
CA VAL A 114 14.14 -16.27 6.38
C VAL A 114 13.77 -17.19 5.21
N PRO A 115 12.84 -18.15 5.36
CA PRO A 115 12.48 -19.03 4.25
C PRO A 115 11.66 -18.24 3.21
N ILE A 116 12.25 -18.06 2.03
CA ILE A 116 11.66 -17.31 0.91
C ILE A 116 11.45 -18.19 -0.33
N ARG A 117 10.61 -17.74 -1.26
CA ARG A 117 10.55 -18.23 -2.64
C ARG A 117 10.14 -17.14 -3.61
N ARG A 118 10.69 -17.15 -4.83
CA ARG A 118 10.43 -16.10 -5.82
C ARG A 118 9.18 -16.38 -6.65
N ILE A 119 8.35 -15.36 -6.81
CA ILE A 119 7.09 -15.43 -7.56
C ILE A 119 7.22 -14.71 -8.90
N ARG A 120 6.61 -15.32 -9.92
CA ARG A 120 6.37 -14.72 -11.24
C ARG A 120 4.88 -14.63 -11.46
N GLU A 121 4.42 -13.47 -11.87
CA GLU A 121 3.02 -13.27 -12.20
C GLU A 121 2.84 -12.62 -13.57
N ILE A 122 1.63 -12.72 -14.10
CA ILE A 122 1.14 -11.87 -15.18
C ILE A 122 -0.14 -11.20 -14.69
N ASN A 123 -0.17 -9.88 -14.74
CA ASN A 123 -1.33 -9.06 -14.34
C ASN A 123 -2.01 -8.41 -15.53
N LEU A 124 -3.33 -8.23 -15.40
CA LEU A 124 -4.12 -7.31 -16.19
C LEU A 124 -3.59 -5.89 -15.97
N HIS A 125 -3.55 -5.10 -17.04
CA HIS A 125 -2.94 -3.77 -17.02
C HIS A 125 -3.74 -2.79 -17.89
N LEU A 126 -3.68 -1.49 -17.55
CA LEU A 126 -4.26 -0.45 -18.39
C LEU A 126 -3.77 -0.51 -19.86
N PRO A 127 -4.63 -0.23 -20.86
CA PRO A 127 -4.30 -0.42 -22.27
C PRO A 127 -3.11 0.45 -22.72
N THR A 128 -2.01 -0.19 -23.10
CA THR A 128 -0.74 0.47 -23.43
C THR A 128 -0.28 0.07 -24.84
N PRO A 129 -0.65 0.82 -25.91
CA PRO A 129 -0.28 0.48 -27.29
C PRO A 129 1.24 0.36 -27.51
N ARG A 130 2.03 1.23 -26.88
CA ARG A 130 3.50 1.19 -26.96
C ARG A 130 4.07 -0.13 -26.44
N ARG A 131 3.55 -0.65 -25.33
CA ARG A 131 4.03 -1.90 -24.72
C ARG A 131 3.81 -3.09 -25.67
N GLN A 132 2.72 -3.11 -26.43
CA GLN A 132 2.49 -4.15 -27.43
C GLN A 132 3.60 -4.15 -28.51
N VAL A 133 3.91 -2.98 -29.08
CA VAL A 133 4.96 -2.83 -30.10
C VAL A 133 6.35 -3.20 -29.57
N ASP A 134 6.67 -2.82 -28.33
CA ASP A 134 7.95 -3.16 -27.73
C ASP A 134 8.03 -4.64 -27.31
N ALA A 135 6.92 -5.26 -26.91
CA ALA A 135 6.81 -6.68 -26.63
C ALA A 135 6.95 -7.56 -27.89
N GLU A 136 6.34 -7.16 -29.02
CA GLU A 136 6.43 -7.90 -30.28
C GLU A 136 7.88 -8.00 -30.78
N LYS A 137 8.67 -6.92 -30.66
CA LYS A 137 10.12 -6.95 -30.93
C LYS A 137 10.83 -7.93 -29.99
N LYS A 138 10.52 -7.89 -28.68
CA LYS A 138 11.12 -8.79 -27.70
C LYS A 138 10.73 -10.25 -27.91
N VAL A 139 9.55 -10.55 -28.45
CA VAL A 139 9.15 -11.90 -28.87
C VAL A 139 9.97 -12.39 -30.07
N GLN A 140 10.32 -11.51 -31.01
CA GLN A 140 11.22 -11.84 -32.13
C GLN A 140 12.66 -12.13 -31.64
N GLU A 141 13.14 -11.37 -30.64
CA GLU A 141 14.49 -11.54 -30.07
C GLU A 141 14.62 -12.74 -29.12
N LEU A 142 13.64 -12.94 -28.22
CA LEU A 142 13.77 -13.82 -27.04
C LEU A 142 12.84 -15.03 -27.07
N GLY A 143 11.93 -15.10 -28.05
CA GLY A 143 10.89 -16.12 -28.18
C GLY A 143 9.61 -15.78 -27.41
N ALA A 144 8.68 -16.75 -27.40
CA ALA A 144 7.37 -16.66 -26.77
C ALA A 144 7.41 -16.24 -25.28
N ARG A 145 8.51 -16.48 -24.56
CA ARG A 145 8.70 -16.04 -23.17
C ARG A 145 8.69 -14.52 -22.95
N ALA A 146 8.91 -13.72 -24.00
CA ALA A 146 8.74 -12.27 -23.93
C ALA A 146 7.28 -11.81 -24.13
N SER A 147 6.35 -12.71 -24.43
CA SER A 147 4.92 -12.37 -24.59
C SER A 147 4.19 -12.15 -23.27
N VAL A 148 4.87 -12.36 -22.13
CA VAL A 148 4.33 -12.17 -20.76
C VAL A 148 3.97 -10.72 -20.43
N PHE A 149 4.36 -9.77 -21.28
CA PHE A 149 3.89 -8.39 -21.27
C PHE A 149 3.35 -7.99 -22.66
N GLY A 150 2.43 -7.02 -22.72
CA GLY A 150 1.79 -6.60 -23.97
C GLY A 150 0.71 -5.54 -23.78
N HIS A 151 -0.27 -5.47 -24.69
CA HIS A 151 -1.23 -4.36 -24.74
C HIS A 151 -2.04 -4.14 -23.45
N ARG A 152 -2.47 -5.21 -22.79
CA ARG A 152 -3.37 -5.18 -21.60
C ARG A 152 -2.87 -6.04 -20.45
N HIS A 153 -1.60 -6.39 -20.48
CA HIS A 153 -0.97 -7.20 -19.46
C HIS A 153 0.51 -6.86 -19.30
N ASN A 154 1.05 -7.16 -18.13
CA ASN A 154 2.47 -7.01 -17.82
C ASN A 154 2.91 -8.16 -16.91
N ASP A 155 4.19 -8.53 -16.94
CA ASP A 155 4.75 -9.40 -15.92
C ASP A 155 5.29 -8.60 -14.73
N HIS A 156 5.37 -9.26 -13.58
CA HIS A 156 5.88 -8.70 -12.35
C HIS A 156 6.53 -9.80 -11.50
N VAL A 157 7.39 -9.38 -10.56
CA VAL A 157 8.24 -10.27 -9.74
C VAL A 157 8.21 -9.79 -8.30
N TRP A 158 7.97 -10.72 -7.38
CA TRP A 158 7.88 -10.49 -5.93
C TRP A 158 8.24 -11.79 -5.19
N LEU A 159 8.10 -11.83 -3.86
CA LEU A 159 8.53 -12.96 -3.01
C LEU A 159 7.36 -13.50 -2.18
N GLU A 160 7.28 -14.81 -1.99
CA GLU A 160 6.56 -15.35 -0.82
C GLU A 160 7.56 -15.65 0.29
N ILE A 161 7.09 -15.50 1.52
CA ILE A 161 7.84 -15.70 2.76
C ILE A 161 7.02 -16.66 3.63
N TYR A 162 7.68 -17.64 4.24
CA TYR A 162 7.00 -18.60 5.09
C TYR A 162 6.82 -18.03 6.50
N ASP A 163 5.59 -17.63 6.82
CA ASP A 163 5.19 -17.25 8.16
C ASP A 163 4.95 -18.51 9.00
N ARG A 164 5.79 -18.68 10.02
CA ARG A 164 5.73 -19.81 10.97
C ARG A 164 4.54 -19.72 11.92
N VAL A 165 3.94 -18.54 12.11
CA VAL A 165 2.80 -18.34 13.02
C VAL A 165 1.51 -18.82 12.37
N SER A 166 1.28 -18.50 11.09
CA SER A 166 0.14 -19.00 10.31
C SER A 166 0.38 -20.35 9.61
N ASP A 167 1.58 -20.92 9.70
CA ASP A 167 2.02 -22.10 8.92
C ASP A 167 1.75 -21.93 7.41
N SER A 168 2.07 -20.74 6.88
CA SER A 168 1.67 -20.38 5.52
C SER A 168 2.67 -19.50 4.79
N TRP A 169 2.73 -19.68 3.47
CA TRP A 169 3.46 -18.77 2.60
C TRP A 169 2.62 -17.50 2.38
N VAL A 170 3.15 -16.33 2.75
CA VAL A 170 2.50 -15.03 2.60
C VAL A 170 3.28 -14.14 1.62
N PRO A 171 2.60 -13.26 0.87
CA PRO A 171 3.26 -12.39 -0.11
C PRO A 171 4.08 -11.28 0.54
N ALA A 172 5.17 -10.91 -0.14
CA ALA A 172 6.06 -9.81 0.15
C ALA A 172 6.49 -9.17 -1.18
N ASP A 173 6.07 -7.94 -1.43
CA ASP A 173 6.30 -7.22 -2.69
C ASP A 173 7.11 -5.93 -2.45
N PRO A 174 8.45 -5.99 -2.60
CA PRO A 174 9.35 -4.84 -2.53
C PRO A 174 8.99 -3.67 -3.44
N SER A 175 8.25 -3.89 -4.52
CA SER A 175 7.86 -2.79 -5.43
C SER A 175 6.67 -2.00 -4.91
N LEU A 176 5.88 -2.60 -4.01
CA LEU A 176 4.72 -1.98 -3.38
C LEU A 176 5.03 -1.51 -1.95
N GLY A 177 6.06 -2.07 -1.32
CA GLY A 177 6.33 -1.90 0.11
C GLY A 177 5.29 -2.60 0.96
N VAL A 178 4.91 -3.84 0.59
CA VAL A 178 3.79 -4.56 1.21
C VAL A 178 4.17 -5.99 1.55
N VAL A 179 3.97 -6.37 2.80
CA VAL A 179 4.08 -7.75 3.31
C VAL A 179 2.73 -8.20 3.88
N GLY A 180 2.45 -9.50 3.80
CA GLY A 180 1.24 -10.12 4.34
C GLY A 180 0.09 -10.22 3.34
N MET A 181 -0.69 -11.30 3.46
CA MET A 181 -1.72 -11.70 2.49
C MET A 181 -2.72 -10.58 2.22
N ARG A 182 -3.33 -10.05 3.29
CA ARG A 182 -4.45 -9.12 3.19
C ARG A 182 -4.05 -7.76 2.63
N LYS A 183 -2.94 -7.18 3.11
CA LYS A 183 -2.37 -5.93 2.56
C LYS A 183 -2.05 -6.07 1.07
N TRP A 184 -1.44 -7.19 0.66
CA TRP A 184 -1.10 -7.43 -0.74
C TRP A 184 -2.33 -7.64 -1.62
N LEU A 185 -3.30 -8.46 -1.20
CA LEU A 185 -4.56 -8.64 -1.93
C LEU A 185 -5.30 -7.30 -2.12
N ALA A 186 -5.36 -6.45 -1.09
CA ALA A 186 -5.92 -5.11 -1.20
C ALA A 186 -5.19 -4.23 -2.23
N ALA A 187 -3.86 -4.32 -2.31
CA ALA A 187 -3.07 -3.60 -3.31
C ALA A 187 -3.24 -4.16 -4.74
N ARG A 188 -3.45 -5.48 -4.90
CA ARG A 188 -3.47 -6.16 -6.21
C ARG A 188 -4.84 -6.40 -6.81
N TYR A 189 -5.86 -6.67 -5.99
CA TYR A 189 -7.24 -6.97 -6.41
C TYR A 189 -8.27 -5.98 -5.86
N GLY A 190 -7.86 -5.07 -4.97
CA GLY A 190 -8.76 -4.09 -4.39
C GLY A 190 -9.48 -3.24 -5.44
N PHE A 191 -10.80 -3.11 -5.23
CA PHE A 191 -11.67 -2.24 -6.02
C PHE A 191 -11.54 -0.75 -5.68
N GLY A 192 -11.09 -0.42 -4.46
CA GLY A 192 -10.85 0.96 -4.01
C GLY A 192 -9.61 1.60 -4.64
N LYS A 193 -9.16 2.74 -4.11
CA LYS A 193 -7.91 3.36 -4.55
C LYS A 193 -6.70 2.51 -4.18
N ARG A 194 -5.90 2.13 -5.17
CA ARG A 194 -4.64 1.40 -4.96
C ARG A 194 -3.58 2.34 -4.39
N TYR A 195 -2.99 1.93 -3.28
CA TYR A 195 -1.79 2.53 -2.75
C TYR A 195 -0.58 1.76 -3.27
N SER A 196 0.47 2.50 -3.63
CA SER A 196 1.80 1.95 -3.85
C SER A 196 2.83 3.06 -3.79
N LEU A 197 4.05 2.70 -3.41
CA LEU A 197 5.24 3.55 -3.50
C LEU A 197 5.77 3.63 -4.96
N ASP A 198 5.46 2.64 -5.80
CA ASP A 198 5.70 2.66 -7.25
C ASP A 198 4.53 3.35 -7.99
N PRO A 199 4.73 4.52 -8.62
CA PRO A 199 3.68 5.22 -9.37
C PRO A 199 3.21 4.48 -10.63
N THR A 200 4.01 3.55 -11.18
CA THR A 200 3.64 2.73 -12.36
C THR A 200 2.80 1.51 -11.99
N SER A 201 2.91 1.03 -10.75
CA SER A 201 2.13 -0.11 -10.25
C SER A 201 0.63 0.19 -10.13
N ALA A 202 0.23 1.47 -10.09
CA ALA A 202 -1.18 1.88 -10.13
C ALA A 202 -1.89 1.41 -11.42
N ASP A 203 -1.14 1.17 -12.51
CA ASP A 203 -1.67 0.64 -13.76
C ASP A 203 -1.81 -0.90 -13.77
N MET A 204 -1.25 -1.61 -12.77
CA MET A 204 -1.43 -3.05 -12.57
C MET A 204 -2.78 -3.31 -11.89
N ILE A 205 -3.68 -4.03 -12.55
CA ILE A 205 -5.11 -4.15 -12.19
C ILE A 205 -5.45 -5.44 -11.43
N ALA A 206 -4.95 -6.60 -11.86
CA ALA A 206 -5.17 -7.86 -11.15
C ALA A 206 -4.25 -8.93 -11.73
N PRO A 207 -3.43 -9.64 -10.93
CA PRO A 207 -2.80 -10.88 -11.36
C PRO A 207 -3.88 -11.87 -11.84
N PHE A 208 -3.68 -12.47 -13.00
CA PHE A 208 -4.52 -13.57 -13.51
C PHE A 208 -3.74 -14.87 -13.70
N ALA A 209 -2.44 -14.82 -13.42
CA ALA A 209 -1.55 -15.97 -13.43
C ALA A 209 -0.44 -15.72 -12.41
N VAL A 210 -0.25 -16.62 -11.45
CA VAL A 210 0.74 -16.51 -10.37
C VAL A 210 1.43 -17.85 -10.20
N PHE A 211 2.75 -17.87 -10.28
CA PHE A 211 3.55 -19.10 -10.20
C PHE A 211 4.82 -18.90 -9.37
N THR A 212 5.21 -19.94 -8.66
CA THR A 212 6.56 -20.08 -8.09
C THR A 212 7.30 -21.20 -8.80
N ARG A 213 8.59 -21.36 -8.48
CA ARG A 213 9.41 -22.50 -8.95
C ARG A 213 10.04 -23.21 -7.78
N ASP A 214 10.03 -24.53 -7.86
CA ASP A 214 10.86 -25.40 -7.02
C ASP A 214 11.82 -26.14 -7.95
N GLY A 215 13.12 -25.81 -7.87
CA GLY A 215 14.11 -26.23 -8.85
C GLY A 215 13.70 -25.92 -10.30
N GLU A 216 13.48 -26.96 -11.10
CA GLU A 216 13.01 -26.82 -12.48
C GLU A 216 11.47 -26.77 -12.61
N GLU A 217 10.73 -27.25 -11.62
CA GLU A 217 9.27 -27.34 -11.64
C GLU A 217 8.61 -25.95 -11.54
N TRP A 218 7.37 -25.86 -12.05
CA TRP A 218 6.53 -24.68 -11.94
C TRP A 218 5.29 -25.02 -11.11
N ILE A 219 5.16 -24.38 -9.96
CA ILE A 219 4.02 -24.56 -9.06
C ILE A 219 3.00 -23.44 -9.35
N ASN A 220 1.78 -23.84 -9.71
CA ASN A 220 0.69 -22.90 -9.98
C ASN A 220 0.06 -22.44 -8.66
N LEU A 221 0.11 -21.13 -8.40
CA LEU A 221 -0.47 -20.44 -7.25
C LEU A 221 -1.65 -19.56 -7.66
N THR A 222 -2.07 -19.60 -8.92
CA THR A 222 -3.09 -18.69 -9.48
C THR A 222 -4.40 -18.77 -8.69
N ARG A 223 -4.92 -19.97 -8.39
CA ARG A 223 -6.15 -20.14 -7.59
C ARG A 223 -6.06 -19.48 -6.21
N LYS A 224 -4.96 -19.72 -5.48
CA LYS A 224 -4.71 -19.17 -4.13
C LYS A 224 -4.90 -17.65 -4.09
N TYR A 225 -4.41 -16.93 -5.10
CA TYR A 225 -4.44 -15.47 -5.12
C TYR A 225 -5.61 -14.87 -5.91
N ALA A 226 -5.87 -15.37 -7.13
CA ALA A 226 -6.83 -14.77 -8.06
C ALA A 226 -8.27 -15.25 -7.86
N ILE A 227 -8.49 -16.31 -7.09
CA ILE A 227 -9.83 -16.86 -6.81
C ILE A 227 -10.07 -16.86 -5.30
N ASP A 228 -9.31 -17.65 -4.55
CA ASP A 228 -9.59 -17.90 -3.14
C ASP A 228 -9.33 -16.61 -2.31
N GLY A 229 -8.11 -16.08 -2.38
CA GLY A 229 -7.74 -14.84 -1.69
C GLY A 229 -8.50 -13.60 -2.16
N PHE A 230 -8.80 -13.47 -3.46
CA PHE A 230 -9.60 -12.35 -3.96
C PHE A 230 -11.04 -12.38 -3.40
N ASN A 231 -11.65 -13.57 -3.26
CA ASN A 231 -12.95 -13.68 -2.60
C ASN A 231 -12.86 -13.44 -1.09
N GLU A 232 -11.81 -13.96 -0.44
CA GLU A 232 -11.56 -13.77 1.00
C GLU A 232 -11.36 -12.30 1.39
N LEU A 233 -10.68 -11.51 0.54
CA LEU A 233 -10.53 -10.05 0.70
C LEU A 233 -11.87 -9.33 0.88
N TYR A 234 -12.94 -9.89 0.33
CA TYR A 234 -14.31 -9.38 0.41
C TYR A 234 -15.24 -10.30 1.23
N TYR A 235 -14.66 -11.01 2.21
CA TYR A 235 -15.35 -11.87 3.17
C TYR A 235 -16.25 -12.94 2.54
N GLY A 236 -15.86 -13.42 1.35
CA GLY A 236 -16.61 -14.41 0.58
C GLY A 236 -17.72 -13.85 -0.31
N GLN A 237 -18.03 -12.55 -0.24
CA GLN A 237 -19.23 -11.97 -0.89
C GLN A 237 -19.13 -11.86 -2.41
N LEU A 238 -17.96 -12.11 -3.03
CA LEU A 238 -17.89 -12.07 -4.50
C LEU A 238 -18.67 -13.24 -5.12
N THR A 239 -18.86 -14.38 -4.42
CA THR A 239 -19.63 -15.51 -4.97
C THR A 239 -21.09 -15.20 -5.27
N ASP A 240 -21.63 -14.13 -4.67
CA ASP A 240 -23.02 -13.70 -4.87
C ASP A 240 -23.17 -12.76 -6.09
N LEU A 241 -22.06 -12.36 -6.72
CA LEU A 241 -22.01 -11.44 -7.86
C LEU A 241 -22.09 -12.18 -9.21
N GLU A 242 -22.87 -11.67 -10.16
CA GLU A 242 -23.12 -12.30 -11.46
C GLU A 242 -21.83 -12.48 -12.28
N SER A 243 -20.87 -11.57 -12.12
CA SER A 243 -19.58 -11.62 -12.84
C SER A 243 -18.51 -12.50 -12.19
N TRP A 244 -18.74 -13.05 -11.00
CA TRP A 244 -17.77 -13.91 -10.33
C TRP A 244 -17.47 -15.25 -11.02
N PRO A 245 -18.45 -16.09 -11.40
CA PRO A 245 -18.15 -17.31 -12.14
C PRO A 245 -17.43 -17.02 -13.46
N LYS A 246 -17.78 -15.91 -14.15
CA LYS A 246 -17.12 -15.46 -15.38
C LYS A 246 -15.65 -15.11 -15.14
N TRP A 247 -15.34 -14.51 -13.97
CA TRP A 247 -13.97 -14.21 -13.57
C TRP A 247 -13.17 -15.49 -13.32
N THR A 248 -13.70 -16.42 -12.53
CA THR A 248 -13.00 -17.68 -12.22
C THR A 248 -12.74 -18.51 -13.49
N GLU A 249 -13.75 -18.66 -14.36
CA GLU A 249 -13.60 -19.33 -15.66
C GLU A 249 -12.56 -18.62 -16.56
N GLY A 250 -12.55 -17.28 -16.56
CA GLY A 250 -11.62 -16.50 -17.37
C GLY A 250 -10.17 -16.57 -16.88
N VAL A 251 -9.94 -16.66 -15.57
CA VAL A 251 -8.62 -16.92 -14.96
C VAL A 251 -8.14 -18.33 -15.31
N GLU A 252 -8.98 -19.35 -15.07
CA GLU A 252 -8.68 -20.75 -15.39
C GLU A 252 -8.41 -20.96 -16.89
N ALA A 253 -9.14 -20.25 -17.76
CA ALA A 253 -8.91 -20.27 -19.20
C ALA A 253 -7.58 -19.63 -19.62
N LEU A 254 -6.92 -18.82 -18.79
CA LEU A 254 -5.67 -18.12 -19.12
C LEU A 254 -4.42 -18.68 -18.42
N GLU A 255 -4.53 -19.32 -17.24
CA GLU A 255 -3.37 -19.78 -16.48
C GLU A 255 -2.43 -20.72 -17.27
N ALA A 256 -2.98 -21.70 -18.00
CA ALA A 256 -2.18 -22.63 -18.80
C ALA A 256 -1.44 -21.95 -19.96
N LYS A 257 -2.02 -20.87 -20.52
CA LYS A 257 -1.41 -20.06 -21.59
C LYS A 257 -0.30 -19.17 -21.02
N ALA A 258 -0.50 -18.62 -19.82
CA ALA A 258 0.51 -17.86 -19.09
C ALA A 258 1.71 -18.72 -18.68
N LEU A 259 1.48 -19.92 -18.16
CA LEU A 259 2.53 -20.89 -17.88
C LEU A 259 3.26 -21.30 -19.17
N GLY A 260 2.52 -21.55 -20.25
CA GLY A 260 3.07 -21.79 -21.58
C GLY A 260 3.96 -20.65 -22.07
N ALA A 261 3.61 -19.39 -21.78
CA ALA A 261 4.46 -18.24 -22.09
C ALA A 261 5.76 -18.26 -21.26
N PHE A 262 5.70 -18.41 -19.93
CA PHE A 262 6.91 -18.53 -19.10
C PHE A 262 7.83 -19.69 -19.53
N GLN A 263 7.26 -20.80 -20.00
CA GLN A 263 7.98 -21.95 -20.54
C GLN A 263 8.46 -21.80 -22.00
N ASN A 264 8.27 -20.64 -22.62
CA ASN A 264 8.60 -20.35 -24.03
C ASN A 264 7.85 -21.20 -25.07
N LYS A 265 6.68 -21.75 -24.70
CA LYS A 265 5.82 -22.63 -25.51
C LYS A 265 4.61 -21.93 -26.15
N THR A 266 4.12 -20.84 -25.55
CA THR A 266 2.88 -20.16 -25.97
C THR A 266 3.11 -18.66 -26.12
N ASN A 267 2.77 -18.08 -27.27
CA ASN A 267 2.78 -16.62 -27.44
C ASN A 267 1.45 -16.03 -26.94
N LEU A 268 1.47 -15.43 -25.74
CA LEU A 268 0.30 -14.88 -25.08
C LEU A 268 -0.36 -13.72 -25.86
N HIS A 269 0.34 -13.08 -26.80
CA HIS A 269 -0.25 -12.06 -27.69
C HIS A 269 -1.36 -12.63 -28.59
N GLN A 270 -1.35 -13.95 -28.85
CA GLN A 270 -2.42 -14.67 -29.55
C GLN A 270 -3.70 -14.83 -28.70
N HIS A 271 -3.66 -14.44 -27.42
CA HIS A 271 -4.76 -14.58 -26.47
C HIS A 271 -5.25 -13.23 -25.90
N THR A 272 -4.84 -12.11 -26.53
CA THR A 272 -5.23 -10.74 -26.15
C THR A 272 -6.74 -10.51 -26.06
N ALA A 273 -7.55 -11.22 -26.86
CA ALA A 273 -9.01 -11.19 -26.76
C ALA A 273 -9.53 -11.70 -25.40
N GLY A 274 -8.96 -12.80 -24.88
CA GLY A 274 -9.32 -13.34 -23.56
C GLY A 274 -8.87 -12.41 -22.43
N ILE A 275 -7.68 -11.83 -22.53
CA ILE A 275 -7.15 -10.84 -21.55
C ILE A 275 -8.03 -9.59 -21.53
N LYS A 276 -8.52 -9.12 -22.70
CA LYS A 276 -9.48 -8.02 -22.80
C LYS A 276 -10.80 -8.37 -22.11
N VAL A 277 -11.37 -9.54 -22.36
CA VAL A 277 -12.61 -9.99 -21.73
C VAL A 277 -12.45 -10.10 -20.21
N LEU A 278 -11.35 -10.66 -19.72
CA LEU A 278 -11.08 -10.75 -18.28
C LEU A 278 -10.91 -9.35 -17.63
N SER A 279 -10.31 -8.40 -18.35
CA SER A 279 -10.26 -6.99 -17.93
C SER A 279 -11.65 -6.35 -17.82
N GLU A 280 -12.57 -6.70 -18.72
CA GLU A 280 -13.94 -6.19 -18.74
C GLU A 280 -14.76 -6.81 -17.60
N ILE A 281 -14.60 -8.11 -17.34
CA ILE A 281 -15.20 -8.82 -16.20
C ILE A 281 -14.72 -8.23 -14.87
N TYR A 282 -13.44 -7.92 -14.70
CA TYR A 282 -12.95 -7.26 -13.48
C TYR A 282 -13.64 -5.91 -13.21
N GLN A 283 -13.89 -5.12 -14.27
CA GLN A 283 -14.61 -3.84 -14.12
C GLN A 283 -16.11 -4.05 -13.83
N GLN A 284 -16.72 -5.13 -14.35
CA GLN A 284 -18.09 -5.52 -14.03
C GLN A 284 -18.20 -5.97 -12.56
N LEU A 285 -17.31 -6.84 -12.09
CA LEU A 285 -17.18 -7.22 -10.68
C LEU A 285 -17.04 -6.00 -9.77
N LYS A 286 -16.18 -5.05 -10.12
CA LYS A 286 -16.05 -3.78 -9.39
C LYS A 286 -17.38 -3.02 -9.34
N ALA A 287 -18.06 -2.88 -10.49
CA ALA A 287 -19.32 -2.15 -10.57
C ALA A 287 -20.45 -2.83 -9.78
N GLU A 288 -20.56 -4.15 -9.83
CA GLU A 288 -21.50 -4.97 -9.06
C GLU A 288 -21.21 -4.86 -7.56
N PHE A 289 -19.95 -5.06 -7.14
CA PHE A 289 -19.52 -4.94 -5.75
C PHE A 289 -19.87 -3.58 -5.15
N LEU A 290 -19.62 -2.48 -5.86
CA LEU A 290 -19.88 -1.12 -5.36
C LEU A 290 -21.37 -0.79 -5.14
N GLN A 291 -22.30 -1.63 -5.62
CA GLN A 291 -23.74 -1.52 -5.31
C GLN A 291 -24.14 -2.35 -4.07
N THR A 292 -23.27 -3.22 -3.55
CA THR A 292 -23.52 -3.97 -2.32
C THR A 292 -23.37 -3.07 -1.09
N ASP A 293 -23.96 -3.46 0.04
CA ASP A 293 -23.78 -2.76 1.31
C ASP A 293 -22.31 -2.62 1.71
N LEU A 294 -21.50 -3.67 1.51
CA LEU A 294 -20.06 -3.64 1.78
C LEU A 294 -19.34 -2.68 0.83
N GLY A 295 -19.70 -2.67 -0.45
CA GLY A 295 -19.15 -1.73 -1.43
C GLY A 295 -19.52 -0.27 -1.18
N GLN A 296 -20.73 -0.02 -0.66
CA GLN A 296 -21.16 1.31 -0.23
C GLN A 296 -20.37 1.80 1.00
N ILE A 297 -20.13 0.92 1.99
CA ILE A 297 -19.26 1.25 3.13
C ILE A 297 -17.82 1.56 2.66
N HIS A 298 -17.21 0.72 1.81
CA HIS A 298 -15.90 1.01 1.21
C HIS A 298 -15.88 2.33 0.43
N THR A 299 -16.96 2.66 -0.27
CA THR A 299 -17.12 3.95 -0.97
C THR A 299 -17.18 5.12 0.00
N GLY A 300 -17.90 4.97 1.13
CA GLY A 300 -17.93 5.96 2.21
C GLY A 300 -16.54 6.22 2.81
N ILE A 301 -15.76 5.16 3.03
CA ILE A 301 -14.39 5.21 3.55
C ILE A 301 -13.43 5.98 2.61
N ASP A 302 -13.45 5.64 1.31
CA ASP A 302 -12.63 6.32 0.29
C ASP A 302 -13.05 7.81 0.15
N ASN A 303 -14.36 8.08 0.14
CA ASN A 303 -14.91 9.44 0.05
C ASN A 303 -14.57 10.31 1.27
N PHE A 304 -14.65 9.75 2.48
CA PHE A 304 -14.27 10.46 3.72
C PHE A 304 -12.81 10.91 3.66
N SER A 305 -11.91 9.99 3.29
CA SER A 305 -10.48 10.28 3.19
C SER A 305 -10.17 11.30 2.11
N ALA A 306 -10.84 11.21 0.95
CA ALA A 306 -10.72 12.19 -0.12
C ALA A 306 -11.19 13.60 0.30
N ALA A 307 -12.36 13.69 0.96
CA ALA A 307 -12.91 14.95 1.45
C ALA A 307 -12.01 15.61 2.51
N LEU A 308 -11.45 14.82 3.43
CA LEU A 308 -10.54 15.31 4.47
C LEU A 308 -9.23 15.88 3.87
N ILE A 309 -8.63 15.20 2.89
CA ILE A 309 -7.43 15.69 2.18
C ILE A 309 -7.75 16.94 1.34
N ALA A 310 -8.94 17.02 0.75
CA ALA A 310 -9.39 18.16 -0.03
C ALA A 310 -9.79 19.38 0.83
N GLY A 311 -9.99 19.22 2.15
CA GLY A 311 -10.52 20.25 3.04
C GLY A 311 -12.02 20.50 2.85
N GLU A 312 -12.75 19.54 2.29
CA GLU A 312 -14.19 19.63 2.01
C GLU A 312 -14.99 19.23 3.27
N TYR A 313 -14.85 19.98 4.36
CA TYR A 313 -15.40 19.62 5.68
C TYR A 313 -16.92 19.42 5.70
N ASP A 314 -17.68 20.04 4.78
CA ASP A 314 -19.11 19.74 4.59
C ASP A 314 -19.37 18.28 4.19
N LYS A 315 -18.51 17.69 3.36
CA LYS A 315 -18.61 16.28 2.97
C LYS A 315 -18.13 15.35 4.08
N VAL A 316 -17.09 15.76 4.83
CA VAL A 316 -16.62 15.02 6.02
C VAL A 316 -17.74 14.93 7.06
N VAL A 317 -18.41 16.04 7.37
CA VAL A 317 -19.58 16.04 8.28
C VAL A 317 -20.76 15.28 7.68
N GLY A 318 -21.01 15.40 6.37
CA GLY A 318 -22.09 14.70 5.67
C GLY A 318 -21.97 13.17 5.61
N ALA A 319 -20.78 12.63 5.90
CA ALA A 319 -20.53 11.19 6.02
C ALA A 319 -21.07 10.60 7.35
N TYR A 320 -21.37 11.43 8.35
CA TYR A 320 -21.97 11.00 9.61
C TYR A 320 -23.51 11.00 9.54
N THR A 321 -24.16 10.20 10.40
CA THR A 321 -25.59 10.38 10.71
C THR A 321 -25.81 11.71 11.44
N GLU A 322 -27.05 12.24 11.43
CA GLU A 322 -27.36 13.50 12.10
C GLU A 322 -27.08 13.45 13.62
N ASP A 323 -27.30 12.27 14.22
CA ASP A 323 -27.02 11.91 15.63
C ASP A 323 -25.64 11.26 15.84
N GLY A 324 -24.75 11.34 14.84
CA GLY A 324 -23.45 10.71 14.85
C GLY A 324 -22.55 11.17 16.00
N LYS A 325 -21.61 10.32 16.42
CA LYS A 325 -20.75 10.55 17.60
C LYS A 325 -19.29 10.25 17.28
N ILE A 326 -18.41 11.22 17.56
CA ILE A 326 -16.95 11.03 17.53
C ILE A 326 -16.38 10.97 18.94
N PHE A 327 -15.29 10.24 19.11
CA PHE A 327 -14.66 9.95 20.41
C PHE A 327 -13.17 10.35 20.38
N PRO A 328 -12.82 11.65 20.29
CA PRO A 328 -11.42 12.07 20.13
C PRO A 328 -10.59 11.80 21.38
N ASN A 329 -9.30 11.50 21.18
CA ASN A 329 -8.34 11.33 22.28
C ASN A 329 -8.35 12.53 23.24
N ASN A 330 -8.45 12.26 24.54
CA ASN A 330 -8.48 13.25 25.63
C ASN A 330 -9.65 14.26 25.58
N ALA A 331 -10.77 13.91 24.93
CA ALA A 331 -11.99 14.71 24.90
C ALA A 331 -13.22 13.90 25.38
N PRO A 332 -14.31 14.56 25.82
CA PRO A 332 -15.62 13.95 25.92
C PRO A 332 -16.13 13.49 24.54
N ILE A 333 -17.13 12.60 24.54
CA ILE A 333 -17.87 12.25 23.31
C ILE A 333 -18.52 13.52 22.74
N LEU A 334 -18.33 13.73 21.43
CA LEU A 334 -18.93 14.84 20.70
C LEU A 334 -20.05 14.29 19.81
N GLU A 335 -21.28 14.76 20.03
CA GLU A 335 -22.48 14.30 19.35
C GLU A 335 -23.06 15.36 18.42
N GLY A 336 -23.50 14.91 17.24
CA GLY A 336 -24.23 15.70 16.27
C GLY A 336 -23.36 16.55 15.34
N SER A 337 -23.95 16.91 14.20
CA SER A 337 -23.29 17.59 13.08
C SER A 337 -22.52 18.87 13.46
N GLU A 338 -22.98 19.65 14.44
CA GLU A 338 -22.31 20.88 14.87
C GLU A 338 -20.97 20.61 15.58
N LEU A 339 -20.96 19.70 16.56
CA LEU A 339 -19.74 19.38 17.31
C LEU A 339 -18.73 18.62 16.44
N ILE A 340 -19.21 17.72 15.58
CA ILE A 340 -18.40 17.01 14.58
C ILE A 340 -17.75 18.00 13.60
N ARG A 341 -18.51 18.98 13.09
CA ARG A 341 -17.98 20.05 12.23
C ARG A 341 -16.90 20.88 12.92
N ASN A 342 -17.14 21.27 14.18
CA ASN A 342 -16.18 22.04 14.98
C ASN A 342 -14.89 21.26 15.28
N TYR A 343 -14.95 19.92 15.31
CA TYR A 343 -13.77 19.07 15.43
C TYR A 343 -12.96 18.96 14.13
N TRP A 344 -13.63 18.64 13.01
CA TRP A 344 -12.95 18.41 11.72
C TRP A 344 -12.45 19.69 11.05
N THR A 345 -13.06 20.85 11.31
CA THR A 345 -12.68 22.13 10.69
C THR A 345 -11.45 22.74 11.38
N PRO A 346 -10.33 23.01 10.68
CA PRO A 346 -9.18 23.69 11.26
C PRO A 346 -9.55 25.07 11.83
N ARG A 347 -8.91 25.44 12.94
CA ARG A 347 -9.13 26.74 13.57
C ARG A 347 -8.72 27.88 12.62
N PRO A 348 -9.50 28.99 12.53
CA PRO A 348 -9.15 30.13 11.70
C PRO A 348 -7.71 30.60 11.90
N GLY A 349 -7.00 30.84 10.80
CA GLY A 349 -5.60 31.27 10.80
C GLY A 349 -4.57 30.14 10.84
N ARG A 350 -4.96 28.87 11.03
CA ARG A 350 -4.05 27.72 10.84
C ARG A 350 -3.92 27.38 9.37
N THR A 351 -2.70 27.18 8.89
CA THR A 351 -2.42 26.72 7.50
C THR A 351 -2.04 25.24 7.43
N SER A 352 -1.83 24.60 8.59
CA SER A 352 -1.58 23.16 8.68
C SER A 352 -2.75 22.34 8.15
N ARG A 353 -2.48 21.32 7.32
CA ARG A 353 -3.53 20.48 6.73
C ARG A 353 -3.10 19.03 6.56
N THR A 354 -4.08 18.13 6.58
CA THR A 354 -3.93 16.74 6.14
C THR A 354 -3.61 16.72 4.65
N VAL A 355 -2.46 16.16 4.27
CA VAL A 355 -2.04 15.99 2.86
C VAL A 355 -2.11 14.53 2.40
N HIS A 356 -2.19 13.61 3.35
CA HIS A 356 -2.45 12.20 3.14
C HIS A 356 -3.36 11.69 4.26
N HIS A 357 -4.33 10.86 3.92
CA HIS A 357 -5.18 10.11 4.84
C HIS A 357 -5.59 8.81 4.17
N ARG A 358 -5.63 7.74 4.95
CA ARG A 358 -6.15 6.45 4.52
C ARG A 358 -6.67 5.69 5.74
N ILE A 359 -7.87 5.14 5.57
CA ILE A 359 -8.46 4.17 6.48
C ILE A 359 -8.20 2.79 5.87
N ILE A 360 -7.77 1.85 6.70
CA ILE A 360 -7.37 0.50 6.33
C ILE A 360 -8.19 -0.46 7.21
N PRO A 361 -9.42 -0.82 6.79
CA PRO A 361 -10.23 -1.81 7.50
C PRO A 361 -9.48 -3.13 7.60
N GLU A 362 -9.57 -3.79 8.74
CA GLU A 362 -9.20 -5.21 8.94
C GLU A 362 -10.42 -6.13 8.88
N GLU A 363 -11.56 -5.68 9.43
CA GLU A 363 -12.84 -6.37 9.32
C GLU A 363 -13.97 -5.36 9.11
N ILE A 364 -14.92 -5.69 8.23
CA ILE A 364 -16.20 -4.99 8.11
C ILE A 364 -17.31 -6.05 8.19
N ARG A 365 -18.22 -5.91 9.14
CA ARG A 365 -19.33 -6.85 9.33
C ARG A 365 -20.68 -6.15 9.37
N ILE A 366 -21.52 -6.47 8.41
CA ILE A 366 -22.89 -6.00 8.29
C ILE A 366 -23.83 -6.85 9.16
N LEU A 367 -24.69 -6.18 9.92
CA LEU A 367 -25.63 -6.70 10.90
C LEU A 367 -27.01 -6.08 10.65
N GLY A 368 -27.56 -6.32 9.45
CA GLY A 368 -28.82 -5.70 9.00
C GLY A 368 -28.62 -4.24 8.60
N HIS A 369 -29.22 -3.30 9.34
CA HIS A 369 -29.10 -1.85 9.10
C HIS A 369 -27.94 -1.20 9.87
N GLU A 370 -27.15 -1.98 10.60
CA GLU A 370 -25.92 -1.52 11.24
C GLU A 370 -24.73 -2.35 10.73
N ALA A 371 -23.53 -1.81 10.81
CA ALA A 371 -22.30 -2.57 10.58
C ALA A 371 -21.21 -2.07 11.54
N TYR A 372 -20.26 -2.94 11.91
CA TYR A 372 -19.02 -2.48 12.51
C TYR A 372 -17.87 -2.64 11.53
N ASP A 373 -16.88 -1.77 11.67
CA ASP A 373 -15.68 -1.66 10.85
C ASP A 373 -14.53 -1.34 11.81
N TRP A 374 -13.49 -2.17 11.85
CA TRP A 374 -12.32 -1.91 12.68
C TRP A 374 -11.05 -2.17 11.88
N GLY A 375 -10.00 -1.43 12.20
CA GLY A 375 -8.72 -1.55 11.52
C GLY A 375 -7.74 -0.46 11.91
N TYR A 376 -6.88 -0.11 10.96
CA TYR A 376 -5.82 0.89 11.12
C TYR A 376 -6.07 2.11 10.25
N TYR A 377 -5.47 3.25 10.61
CA TYR A 377 -5.48 4.44 9.78
C TYR A 377 -4.09 5.07 9.76
N GLU A 378 -3.78 5.73 8.65
CA GLU A 378 -2.51 6.45 8.44
C GLU A 378 -2.79 7.82 7.82
N GLY A 379 -1.89 8.76 8.08
CA GLY A 379 -1.97 10.09 7.52
C GLY A 379 -0.68 10.88 7.62
N ARG A 380 -0.65 12.03 6.95
CA ARG A 380 0.40 13.04 7.08
C ARG A 380 -0.22 14.42 7.17
N THR A 381 0.21 15.17 8.18
CA THR A 381 -0.12 16.60 8.31
C THR A 381 1.06 17.40 7.83
N ARG A 382 0.85 18.28 6.84
CA ARG A 382 1.80 19.33 6.51
C ARG A 382 1.59 20.49 7.48
N LEU A 383 2.63 20.84 8.21
CA LEU A 383 2.69 21.97 9.15
C LEU A 383 2.89 23.31 8.40
N GLU A 384 2.81 24.40 9.15
CA GLU A 384 2.85 25.78 8.59
C GLU A 384 4.24 26.17 8.04
N ASP A 385 5.30 25.52 8.54
CA ASP A 385 6.69 25.62 8.06
C ASP A 385 6.97 24.74 6.82
N GLY A 386 5.99 23.93 6.39
CA GLY A 386 6.10 22.99 5.29
C GLY A 386 6.53 21.57 5.69
N THR A 387 6.89 21.33 6.96
CA THR A 387 7.27 20.01 7.47
C THR A 387 6.08 19.04 7.37
N GLU A 388 6.29 17.82 6.85
CA GLU A 388 5.27 16.77 6.89
C GLU A 388 5.52 15.84 8.07
N VAL A 389 4.53 15.73 8.97
CA VAL A 389 4.55 14.85 10.13
C VAL A 389 3.62 13.67 9.86
N PRO A 390 4.13 12.42 9.81
CA PRO A 390 3.29 11.24 9.70
C PRO A 390 2.56 10.95 11.02
N TRP A 391 1.47 10.21 10.92
CA TRP A 391 0.71 9.71 12.07
C TRP A 391 -0.04 8.45 11.68
N ARG A 392 -0.14 7.52 12.63
CA ARG A 392 -0.88 6.26 12.47
C ARG A 392 -1.66 5.91 13.73
N GLY A 393 -2.66 5.06 13.59
CA GLY A 393 -3.48 4.61 14.72
C GLY A 393 -4.41 3.47 14.35
N LYS A 394 -5.27 3.12 15.29
CA LYS A 394 -6.33 2.12 15.13
C LYS A 394 -7.70 2.72 15.44
N TYR A 395 -8.74 2.19 14.83
CA TYR A 395 -10.09 2.72 14.93
C TYR A 395 -11.16 1.63 15.08
N VAL A 396 -12.33 2.05 15.54
CA VAL A 396 -13.60 1.34 15.36
C VAL A 396 -14.64 2.35 14.88
N ILE A 397 -15.29 2.04 13.76
CA ILE A 397 -16.45 2.75 13.23
C ILE A 397 -17.66 1.82 13.34
N VAL A 398 -18.79 2.38 13.79
CA VAL A 398 -20.11 1.77 13.62
C VAL A 398 -20.83 2.55 12.53
N TRP A 399 -21.25 1.86 11.49
CA TRP A 399 -22.05 2.38 10.38
C TRP A 399 -23.53 2.12 10.63
N LYS A 400 -24.39 3.02 10.13
CA LYS A 400 -25.84 2.85 10.04
C LYS A 400 -26.31 3.08 8.61
N LYS A 401 -27.25 2.27 8.17
CA LYS A 401 -27.97 2.40 6.89
C LYS A 401 -29.24 3.23 7.08
N SER A 402 -29.40 4.31 6.33
CA SER A 402 -30.60 5.15 6.36
C SER A 402 -31.82 4.45 5.74
N GLU A 403 -33.01 5.06 5.85
CA GLU A 403 -34.22 4.55 5.20
C GLU A 403 -34.13 4.60 3.67
N GLU A 404 -33.39 5.59 3.14
CA GLU A 404 -33.06 5.73 1.71
C GLU A 404 -32.02 4.70 1.24
N GLY A 405 -31.37 4.00 2.17
CA GLY A 405 -30.38 2.95 1.91
C GLY A 405 -28.92 3.39 1.98
N ASP A 406 -28.63 4.64 2.31
CA ASP A 406 -27.26 5.16 2.39
C ASP A 406 -26.56 4.73 3.69
N TRP A 407 -25.32 4.22 3.59
CA TRP A 407 -24.47 3.95 4.76
C TRP A 407 -23.73 5.20 5.24
N LYS A 408 -23.84 5.49 6.54
CA LYS A 408 -23.20 6.63 7.21
C LYS A 408 -22.57 6.24 8.53
N ILE A 409 -21.57 7.00 8.95
CA ILE A 409 -20.86 6.82 10.22
C ILE A 409 -21.77 7.23 11.38
N TYR A 410 -22.06 6.30 12.29
CA TYR A 410 -22.83 6.55 13.50
C TYR A 410 -21.94 6.74 14.74
N LEU A 411 -20.99 5.83 14.97
CA LEU A 411 -19.95 5.97 16.01
C LEU A 411 -18.57 5.91 15.35
N ASP A 412 -17.63 6.72 15.82
CA ASP A 412 -16.27 6.79 15.29
C ASP A 412 -15.28 7.08 16.43
N ILE A 413 -14.47 6.07 16.76
CA ILE A 413 -13.45 6.13 17.81
C ILE A 413 -12.10 5.71 17.25
N TRP A 414 -11.07 6.49 17.55
CA TRP A 414 -9.70 6.23 17.11
C TRP A 414 -8.69 6.59 18.20
N ASN A 415 -7.61 5.81 18.27
CA ASN A 415 -6.46 6.12 19.10
C ASN A 415 -5.16 5.97 18.29
N GLY A 416 -4.17 6.82 18.59
CA GLY A 416 -2.83 6.66 18.04
C GLY A 416 -2.20 5.35 18.49
N VAL A 417 -1.35 4.77 17.66
CA VAL A 417 -0.40 3.72 18.06
C VAL A 417 1.00 4.32 18.03
N ALA A 418 1.90 3.82 18.86
CA ALA A 418 3.30 4.21 18.81
C ALA A 418 3.95 3.73 17.51
N ASP A 419 5.08 4.32 17.15
CA ASP A 419 5.95 3.81 16.08
C ASP A 419 6.70 2.55 16.51
#